data_AF-A0A7V2AJ57-F1
#
_entry.id   AF-A0A7V2AJ57-F1
#
_cell.length_a   1.000
_cell.length_b   1.000
_cell.length_c   1.000
_cell.angle_alpha   90.00
_cell.angle_beta   90.00
_cell.angle_gamma   90.00
#
_symmetry.space_group_name_H-M   'P 1'
#
loop_
_entity.id
_entity.type
_entity.pdbx_description
1 polymer ?
#
loop_
_entity_poly.entity_id
_entity_poly.type
_entity_poly.pdbx_seq_one_letter_code
_entity_poly.pdbx_strand_id
1 'polypeptide(L)'
;NIHFNLSQPTDMEGEAFLAKRHDINRQIHDLVMTMDGSFSAEHGIGVLKRDDLARYKSGVEIDLMRQLKQTLDPDNLLNPGKVL
;
A
#
# COMPACT_ATOMS: atom_id res chain seq x y z
N ASN A 1 0.32 15.02 6.41
CA ASN A 1 -0.44 13.76 6.49
C ASN A 1 -1.93 14.09 6.47
N ILE A 2 -2.72 13.44 5.61
CA ILE A 2 -4.17 13.67 5.45
C ILE A 2 -4.90 12.33 5.66
N HIS A 3 -5.90 12.33 6.52
CA HIS A 3 -6.79 11.18 6.71
C HIS A 3 -7.99 11.33 5.76
N PHE A 4 -7.87 10.73 4.58
CA PHE A 4 -8.90 10.81 3.55
C PHE A 4 -9.89 9.65 3.72
N ASN A 5 -11.08 9.96 4.24
CA ASN A 5 -12.14 8.99 4.49
C ASN A 5 -13.29 9.19 3.50
N LEU A 6 -13.94 8.08 3.14
CA LEU A 6 -15.11 8.08 2.28
C LEU A 6 -16.28 7.43 3.01
N SER A 7 -17.41 8.10 2.99
CA SER A 7 -18.69 7.54 3.42
C SER A 7 -19.46 7.06 2.21
N GLN A 8 -20.22 5.97 2.38
CA GLN A 8 -21.09 5.47 1.32
C GLN A 8 -22.16 6.51 0.94
N PRO A 9 -22.61 6.53 -0.32
CA PRO A 9 -23.83 7.22 -0.71
C PRO A 9 -25.04 6.73 0.09
N THR A 10 -26.02 7.60 0.33
CA THR A 10 -27.22 7.29 1.13
C THR A 10 -28.15 6.27 0.48
N ASP A 11 -28.05 6.12 -0.84
CA ASP A 11 -28.86 5.25 -1.69
C ASP A 11 -28.11 4.01 -2.19
N MET A 12 -26.92 3.74 -1.64
CA MET A 12 -26.08 2.60 -2.02
C MET A 12 -25.99 1.59 -0.87
N GLU A 13 -26.14 0.30 -1.22
CA GLU A 13 -25.91 -0.81 -0.29
C GLU A 13 -24.45 -0.85 0.19
N GLY A 14 -24.25 -1.07 1.48
CA GLY A 14 -22.92 -1.02 2.12
C GLY A 14 -21.92 -2.00 1.51
N GLU A 15 -22.34 -3.24 1.25
CA GLU A 15 -21.49 -4.26 0.61
C GLU A 15 -21.10 -3.87 -0.82
N ALA A 16 -22.03 -3.26 -1.58
CA ALA A 16 -21.74 -2.78 -2.93
C ALA A 16 -20.72 -1.63 -2.91
N PHE A 17 -20.76 -0.78 -1.87
CA PHE A 17 -19.75 0.26 -1.65
C PHE A 17 -18.39 -0.34 -1.26
N LEU A 18 -18.37 -1.29 -0.31
CA LEU A 18 -17.13 -1.94 0.14
C LEU A 18 -16.43 -2.74 -0.97
N ALA A 19 -17.20 -3.36 -1.88
CA ALA A 19 -16.65 -4.03 -3.05
C ALA A 19 -15.83 -3.10 -3.96
N LYS A 20 -16.09 -1.78 -3.94
CA LYS A 20 -15.34 -0.77 -4.71
C LYS A 20 -14.07 -0.28 -4.01
N ARG A 21 -13.85 -0.66 -2.75
CA ARG A 21 -12.74 -0.13 -1.92
C ARG A 21 -11.38 -0.24 -2.60
N HIS A 22 -11.08 -1.38 -3.23
CA HIS A 22 -9.79 -1.59 -3.88
C HIS A 22 -9.57 -0.60 -5.04
N ASP A 23 -10.56 -0.44 -5.91
CA ASP A 23 -10.47 0.46 -7.06
C ASP A 23 -10.39 1.93 -6.64
N ILE A 24 -11.16 2.31 -5.63
CA ILE A 24 -11.13 3.66 -5.07
C ILE A 24 -9.76 3.95 -4.46
N ASN A 25 -9.24 3.03 -3.63
CA ASN A 25 -7.90 3.19 -3.03
C ASN A 25 -6.82 3.34 -4.11
N ARG A 26 -6.88 2.52 -5.17
CA ARG A 26 -5.93 2.60 -6.29
C ARG A 26 -5.96 3.97 -6.97
N GLN A 27 -7.15 4.49 -7.29
CA GLN A 27 -7.28 5.83 -7.90
C GLN A 27 -6.73 6.94 -7.00
N ILE A 28 -6.99 6.85 -5.68
CA ILE A 28 -6.47 7.82 -4.71
C ILE A 28 -4.95 7.71 -4.62
N HIS A 29 -4.39 6.50 -4.53
CA HIS A 29 -2.96 6.29 -4.47
C HIS A 29 -2.27 6.80 -5.75
N ASP A 30 -2.79 6.46 -6.93
CA ASP A 30 -2.28 6.97 -8.21
C ASP A 30 -2.26 8.51 -8.23
N LEU A 31 -3.36 9.15 -7.81
CA LEU A 31 -3.43 10.62 -7.71
C LEU A 31 -2.37 11.18 -6.76
N VAL A 32 -2.26 10.63 -5.55
CA VAL A 32 -1.26 11.07 -4.56
C VAL A 32 0.16 10.97 -5.12
N MET A 33 0.46 9.92 -5.89
CA MET A 33 1.78 9.75 -6.50
C MET A 33 2.05 10.77 -7.62
N THR A 34 1.04 11.22 -8.36
CA THR A 34 1.22 12.32 -9.34
C THR A 34 1.50 13.69 -8.71
N MET A 35 1.23 13.81 -7.40
CA MET A 35 1.46 15.02 -6.61
C MET A 35 2.74 14.94 -5.76
N ASP A 36 3.65 14.03 -6.08
CA ASP A 36 4.87 13.73 -5.29
C ASP A 36 4.57 13.42 -3.81
N GLY A 37 3.40 12.83 -3.54
CA GLY A 37 2.97 12.42 -2.21
C GLY A 37 3.43 11.00 -1.84
N SER A 38 2.87 10.47 -0.75
CA SER A 38 3.07 9.09 -0.32
C SER A 38 1.74 8.37 -0.12
N PHE A 39 1.58 7.21 -0.73
CA PHE A 39 0.44 6.31 -0.53
C PHE A 39 0.38 5.70 0.89
N SER A 40 1.46 5.85 1.68
CA SER A 40 1.45 5.51 3.11
C SER A 40 2.26 6.50 3.94
N ALA A 41 1.57 7.38 4.65
CA ALA A 41 2.21 8.42 5.47
C ALA A 41 2.62 7.93 6.86
N GLU A 42 1.76 7.17 7.57
CA GLU A 42 1.99 6.76 8.97
C GLU A 42 1.77 5.27 9.24
N HIS A 43 0.77 4.64 8.61
CA HIS A 43 0.36 3.26 8.95
C HIS A 43 1.28 2.16 8.40
N GLY A 44 2.32 2.52 7.66
CA GLY A 44 3.27 1.59 7.06
C GLY A 44 2.69 0.77 5.89
N ILE A 45 3.40 -0.29 5.51
CA ILE A 45 3.05 -1.14 4.36
C ILE A 45 2.29 -2.40 4.81
N GLY A 46 2.85 -3.11 5.80
CA GLY A 46 2.29 -4.37 6.28
C GLY A 46 2.09 -5.38 5.15
N VAL A 47 0.99 -6.14 5.22
CA VAL A 47 0.55 -6.99 4.10
C VAL A 47 -0.33 -6.19 3.13
N LEU A 48 -1.20 -5.33 3.69
CA LEU A 48 -2.28 -4.66 2.95
C LEU A 48 -1.77 -3.83 1.77
N LYS A 49 -0.62 -3.16 1.91
CA LYS A 49 -0.08 -2.27 0.88
C LYS A 49 1.18 -2.82 0.22
N ARG A 50 1.50 -4.11 0.38
CA ARG A 50 2.70 -4.72 -0.20
C ARG A 50 2.71 -4.60 -1.72
N ASP A 51 1.57 -4.86 -2.35
CA ASP A 51 1.46 -4.81 -3.81
C ASP A 51 1.47 -3.36 -4.33
N ASP A 52 0.96 -2.41 -3.53
CA ASP A 52 1.12 -0.96 -3.80
C ASP A 52 2.60 -0.53 -3.71
N LEU A 53 3.36 -1.06 -2.74
CA LEU A 53 4.80 -0.76 -2.62
C LEU A 53 5.55 -1.16 -3.90
N ALA A 54 5.29 -2.36 -4.42
CA ALA A 54 5.89 -2.84 -5.66
C ALA A 54 5.50 -1.99 -6.90
N ARG A 55 4.34 -1.32 -6.85
CA ARG A 55 3.85 -0.45 -7.93
C ARG A 55 4.48 0.94 -7.87
N TYR A 56 4.58 1.52 -6.69
CA TYR A 56 4.91 2.96 -6.53
C TYR A 56 6.37 3.24 -6.18
N LYS A 57 7.13 2.22 -5.78
CA LYS A 57 8.58 2.36 -5.55
C LYS A 57 9.38 1.98 -6.77
N SER A 58 10.54 2.61 -6.90
CA SER A 58 11.48 2.25 -7.98
C SER A 58 11.98 0.82 -7.81
N GLY A 59 12.30 0.17 -8.92
CA GLY A 59 12.91 -1.17 -8.89
C GLY A 59 14.17 -1.20 -8.03
N VAL A 60 14.99 -0.14 -8.07
CA VAL A 60 16.21 0.00 -7.27
C VAL A 60 15.92 0.02 -5.78
N GLU A 61 14.90 0.77 -5.33
CA GLU A 61 14.49 0.77 -3.91
C GLU A 61 14.04 -0.64 -3.48
N ILE A 62 13.22 -1.31 -4.30
CA ILE A 62 12.73 -2.66 -4.00
C ILE A 62 13.87 -3.67 -3.92
N ASP A 63 14.82 -3.64 -4.87
CA ASP A 63 15.96 -4.54 -4.89
C ASP A 63 16.86 -4.33 -3.68
N LEU A 64 17.11 -3.07 -3.30
CA LEU A 64 17.86 -2.75 -2.09
C LEU A 64 17.16 -3.28 -0.83
N MET A 65 15.85 -3.09 -0.71
CA MET A 65 15.08 -3.60 0.42
C MET A 65 15.15 -5.13 0.51
N ARG A 66 15.04 -5.84 -0.62
CA ARG A 66 15.18 -7.30 -0.70
C ARG A 66 16.58 -7.78 -0.32
N GLN A 67 17.61 -7.10 -0.79
CA GLN A 67 18.99 -7.40 -0.40
C GLN A 67 19.19 -7.25 1.10
N LEU A 68 18.75 -6.12 1.68
CA LEU A 68 18.82 -5.90 3.12
C LEU A 68 18.07 -6.96 3.91
N LYS A 69 16.85 -7.33 3.47
CA LYS A 69 16.06 -8.39 4.10
C LYS A 69 16.81 -9.72 4.08
N GLN A 70 17.38 -10.12 2.94
CA GLN A 70 18.11 -11.38 2.81
C GLN A 70 19.42 -11.38 3.62
N THR A 71 20.10 -10.24 3.73
CA THR A 71 21.33 -10.12 4.54
C THR A 71 21.03 -10.24 6.03
N LEU A 72 19.93 -9.63 6.50
CA LEU A 72 19.58 -9.61 7.91
C LEU A 72 18.79 -10.85 8.38
N ASP A 73 18.06 -11.48 7.47
CA ASP A 73 17.18 -12.63 7.76
C ASP A 73 17.24 -13.67 6.63
N PRO A 74 18.38 -14.37 6.49
CA PRO A 74 18.60 -15.29 5.38
C PRO A 74 17.64 -16.49 5.37
N ASP A 75 17.17 -16.91 6.54
CA ASP A 75 16.21 -18.01 6.72
C ASP A 75 14.73 -17.55 6.69
N ASN A 76 14.49 -16.25 6.46
CA ASN A 76 13.17 -15.64 6.33
C ASN A 76 12.23 -15.88 7.54
N LEU A 77 12.76 -15.79 8.77
CA LEU A 77 12.02 -16.01 10.01
C LEU A 77 11.38 -14.72 10.56
N LEU A 78 11.98 -13.57 10.27
CA LEU A 78 11.54 -12.27 10.75
C LEU A 78 10.36 -11.75 9.92
N ASN A 79 9.16 -12.18 10.29
CA ASN A 79 7.88 -11.61 9.86
C ASN A 79 7.62 -11.73 8.33
N PRO A 80 7.62 -12.96 7.78
CA PRO A 80 7.53 -13.19 6.34
C PRO A 80 6.23 -12.63 5.73
N GLY A 81 6.35 -12.16 4.48
CA GLY A 81 5.24 -11.66 3.66
C GLY A 81 4.71 -10.27 4.02
N LYS A 82 5.34 -9.56 4.97
CA LYS A 82 5.06 -8.15 5.27
C LYS A 82 6.11 -7.27 4.62
N VAL A 83 5.67 -6.13 4.07
CA VAL A 83 6.49 -5.15 3.33
C VAL A 83 7.00 -5.65 1.99
N LEU A 84 7.71 -6.79 1.95
CA LEU A 84 8.27 -7.42 0.75
C LEU A 84 7.61 -8.76 0.41
#